data_AF-A0A7Z9XR88-F1
#
_entry.id   AF-A0A7Z9XR88-F1
#
_cell.length_a   1.000
_cell.length_b   1.000
_cell.length_c   1.000
_cell.angle_alpha   90.00
_cell.angle_beta   90.00
_cell.angle_gamma   90.00
#
_symmetry.space_group_name_H-M   'P 1'
#
loop_
_entity.id
_entity.type
_entity.pdbx_description
1 polymer ?
#
loop_
_entity_poly.entity_id
_entity_poly.type
_entity_poly.pdbx_seq_one_letter_code
_entity_poly.pdbx_strand_id
1 'polypeptide(L)'
;MNLYVFGEGKTEERLIKQLMAAIAPDVRMDFRQSEGRGRLVTTIVSSLGPELGPPVRCLVLVDRDNGDSIDSIRERYKSSFQALLEERGFSSIVSFRALEENENVLELVLNPPGSPDLRVALHVAETPDSLRIHGFNNDTTDGYILAAALTEPVLERFAKKAGIDSQRLSEKVAQEIPDLMKANGVRAL
;
A
#
# COMPACT_ATOMS: atom_id res chain seq x y z
N MET A 1 -6.77 12.15 17.53
CA MET A 1 -7.21 12.02 16.12
C MET A 1 -6.98 10.57 15.74
N ASN A 2 -7.98 9.89 15.17
CA ASN A 2 -7.81 8.53 14.68
C ASN A 2 -7.49 8.58 13.18
N LEU A 3 -6.49 7.79 12.77
CA LEU A 3 -6.17 7.53 11.38
C LEU A 3 -6.76 6.17 11.02
N TYR A 4 -7.71 6.15 10.08
CA TYR A 4 -8.18 4.90 9.50
C TYR A 4 -7.17 4.42 8.47
N VAL A 5 -6.70 3.19 8.59
CA VAL A 5 -5.76 2.60 7.64
C VAL A 5 -6.42 1.39 7.00
N PHE A 6 -6.39 1.32 5.68
CA PHE A 6 -6.91 0.19 4.93
C PHE A 6 -5.78 -0.49 4.16
N GLY A 7 -5.78 -1.82 4.14
CA GLY A 7 -4.82 -2.63 3.39
C GLY A 7 -5.35 -4.05 3.21
N GLU A 8 -4.71 -4.82 2.32
CA GLU A 8 -5.18 -6.16 1.95
C GLU A 8 -4.84 -7.23 3.00
N GLY A 9 -3.68 -7.11 3.64
CA GLY A 9 -3.09 -8.20 4.39
C GLY A 9 -2.57 -7.82 5.77
N LYS A 10 -2.02 -8.84 6.41
CA LYS A 10 -1.29 -8.71 7.67
C LYS A 10 0.09 -8.10 7.48
N THR A 11 0.64 -8.14 6.27
CA THR A 11 1.93 -7.52 5.96
C THR A 11 1.80 -6.00 6.11
N GLU A 12 0.82 -5.40 5.45
CA GLU A 12 0.53 -3.96 5.50
C GLU A 12 0.24 -3.53 6.94
N GLU A 13 -0.57 -4.31 7.65
CA GLU A 13 -0.91 -4.06 9.06
C GLU A 13 0.36 -3.99 9.94
N ARG A 14 1.27 -4.95 9.79
CA ARG A 14 2.51 -5.00 10.57
C ARG A 14 3.44 -3.87 10.19
N LEU A 15 3.61 -3.62 8.89
CA LEU A 15 4.47 -2.56 8.38
C LEU A 15 4.03 -1.20 8.92
N ILE A 16 2.75 -0.85 8.73
CA ILE A 16 2.27 0.47 9.13
C ILE A 16 2.29 0.65 10.66
N LYS A 17 1.99 -0.40 11.43
CA LYS A 17 2.12 -0.38 12.90
C LYS A 17 3.54 -0.06 13.35
N GLN A 18 4.55 -0.68 12.73
CA GLN A 18 5.95 -0.43 13.07
C GLN A 18 6.39 0.98 12.65
N LEU A 19 6.06 1.40 11.42
CA LEU A 19 6.41 2.72 10.91
C LEU A 19 5.79 3.83 11.77
N MET A 20 4.49 3.74 12.04
CA MET A 20 3.77 4.78 12.78
C MET A 20 4.17 4.85 14.24
N ALA A 21 4.51 3.72 14.88
CA ALA A 21 5.12 3.74 16.21
C ALA A 21 6.46 4.50 16.25
N ALA A 22 7.21 4.52 15.13
CA ALA A 22 8.48 5.23 15.03
C ALA A 22 8.32 6.70 14.66
N ILE A 23 7.44 7.03 13.69
CA ILE A 23 7.35 8.38 13.12
C ILE A 23 6.25 9.25 13.72
N ALA A 24 5.21 8.64 14.29
CA ALA A 24 4.02 9.33 14.80
C ALA A 24 3.39 8.57 15.99
N PRO A 25 4.12 8.40 17.11
CA PRO A 25 3.71 7.53 18.22
C PRO A 25 2.39 7.94 18.89
N ASP A 26 2.00 9.22 18.78
CA ASP A 26 0.77 9.75 19.36
C ASP A 26 -0.46 9.59 18.45
N VAL A 27 -0.28 9.13 17.20
CA VAL A 27 -1.38 8.90 16.26
C VAL A 27 -2.00 7.53 16.53
N ARG A 28 -3.28 7.52 16.92
CA ARG A 28 -4.05 6.28 17.05
C ARG A 28 -4.48 5.79 15.68
N MET A 29 -4.18 4.53 15.38
CA MET A 29 -4.59 3.91 14.12
C MET A 29 -5.67 2.88 14.33
N ASP A 30 -6.64 2.88 13.42
CA ASP A 30 -7.63 1.82 13.24
C ASP A 30 -7.34 1.13 11.90
N PHE A 31 -6.65 -0.01 11.95
CA PHE A 31 -6.34 -0.77 10.74
C PHE A 31 -7.50 -1.70 10.39
N ARG A 32 -8.01 -1.57 9.17
CA ARG A 32 -9.12 -2.34 8.63
C ARG A 32 -8.64 -3.15 7.44
N GLN A 33 -8.47 -4.45 7.66
CA GLN A 33 -8.08 -5.38 6.63
C GLN A 33 -9.24 -5.64 5.66
N SER A 34 -8.95 -5.70 4.37
CA SER A 34 -9.89 -6.24 3.38
C SER A 34 -9.49 -7.67 2.99
N GLU A 35 -10.45 -8.59 2.85
CA GLU A 35 -10.18 -9.95 2.36
C GLU A 35 -9.92 -9.98 0.83
N GLY A 36 -8.89 -9.25 0.39
CA GLY A 36 -8.44 -9.11 -1.00
C GLY A 36 -8.91 -7.84 -1.72
N ARG A 37 -8.15 -7.46 -2.75
CA ARG A 37 -8.33 -6.29 -3.63
C ARG A 37 -9.76 -5.92 -4.01
N GLY A 38 -10.56 -6.90 -4.45
CA GLY A 38 -11.95 -6.68 -4.88
C GLY A 38 -12.88 -6.20 -3.75
N ARG A 39 -12.48 -6.39 -2.49
CA ARG A 39 -13.21 -5.96 -1.30
C ARG A 39 -12.64 -4.72 -0.65
N LEU A 40 -11.41 -4.30 -0.97
CA LEU A 40 -10.77 -3.15 -0.33
C LEU A 40 -11.62 -1.88 -0.47
N VAL A 41 -12.07 -1.59 -1.69
CA VAL A 41 -12.99 -0.49 -1.97
C VAL A 41 -14.28 -0.60 -1.16
N THR A 42 -14.94 -1.77 -1.18
CA THR A 42 -16.19 -2.02 -0.44
C THR A 42 -16.00 -1.87 1.06
N THR A 43 -14.87 -2.33 1.59
CA THR A 43 -14.49 -2.18 3.00
C THR A 43 -14.32 -0.71 3.35
N ILE A 44 -13.65 0.08 2.51
CA ILE A 44 -13.48 1.52 2.71
C ILE A 44 -14.83 2.23 2.73
N VAL A 45 -15.69 2.00 1.74
CA VAL A 45 -17.01 2.65 1.64
C VAL A 45 -17.90 2.30 2.82
N SER A 46 -18.01 1.01 3.17
CA SER A 46 -18.83 0.57 4.31
C SER A 46 -18.27 1.05 5.65
N SER A 47 -16.95 1.22 5.74
CA SER A 47 -16.24 1.67 6.94
C SER A 47 -16.31 3.17 7.18
N LEU A 48 -16.08 3.96 6.13
CA LEU A 48 -15.99 5.42 6.22
C LEU A 48 -17.36 6.07 6.18
N GLY A 49 -18.33 5.49 5.47
CA GLY A 49 -19.65 6.09 5.32
C GLY A 49 -20.35 6.49 6.62
N PRO A 50 -20.38 5.63 7.65
CA PRO A 50 -20.94 5.99 8.96
C PRO A 50 -20.15 7.08 9.71
N GLU A 51 -18.88 7.29 9.36
CA GLU A 51 -17.96 8.22 10.03
C GLU A 51 -17.90 9.59 9.34
N LEU A 52 -18.60 9.77 8.21
CA LEU A 52 -18.64 11.04 7.48
C LEU A 52 -19.46 12.08 8.25
N GLY A 53 -18.76 13.04 8.86
CA GLY A 53 -19.33 14.13 9.67
C GLY A 53 -18.23 14.86 10.45
N PRO A 54 -17.59 14.21 11.44
CA PRO A 54 -16.35 14.69 12.03
C PRO A 54 -15.18 14.65 11.02
N PRO A 55 -14.04 15.28 11.35
CA PRO A 55 -12.80 15.14 10.59
C PRO A 55 -12.35 13.68 10.47
N VAL A 56 -12.26 13.18 9.23
CA VAL A 56 -11.78 11.84 8.91
C VAL A 56 -10.41 11.94 8.25
N ARG A 57 -9.45 11.15 8.73
CA ARG A 57 -8.14 10.96 8.12
C ARG A 57 -8.00 9.49 7.75
N CYS A 58 -7.64 9.22 6.51
CA CYS A 58 -7.58 7.89 5.94
C CYS A 58 -6.30 7.69 5.15
N LEU A 59 -5.65 6.55 5.37
CA LEU A 59 -4.57 6.03 4.53
C LEU A 59 -5.04 4.72 3.91
N VAL A 60 -4.91 4.58 2.60
CA VAL A 60 -5.20 3.34 1.87
C VAL A 60 -3.92 2.84 1.25
N LEU A 61 -3.52 1.63 1.61
CA LEU A 61 -2.39 0.91 1.06
C LEU A 61 -2.93 0.00 -0.05
N VAL A 62 -2.44 0.20 -1.27
CA VAL A 62 -2.93 -0.47 -2.47
C VAL A 62 -1.79 -1.19 -3.15
N ASP A 63 -1.90 -2.51 -3.28
CA ASP A 63 -0.97 -3.27 -4.11
C ASP A 63 -1.23 -3.00 -5.60
N ARG A 64 -0.14 -2.98 -6.38
CA ARG A 64 -0.20 -2.82 -7.83
C ARG A 64 -0.02 -4.18 -8.48
N ASP A 65 -1.10 -4.72 -9.03
CA ASP A 65 -1.03 -5.98 -9.77
C ASP A 65 -0.48 -5.78 -11.18
N ASN A 66 0.01 -6.88 -11.76
CA ASN A 66 0.44 -6.94 -13.16
C ASN A 66 -0.68 -6.45 -14.10
N GLY A 67 -0.47 -5.27 -14.70
CA GLY A 67 -1.39 -4.65 -15.65
C GLY A 67 -2.11 -3.39 -15.15
N ASP A 68 -2.00 -3.06 -13.86
CA ASP A 68 -2.53 -1.79 -13.36
C ASP A 68 -1.56 -0.63 -13.59
N SER A 69 -2.13 0.48 -14.05
CA SER A 69 -1.48 1.78 -14.00
C SER A 69 -1.96 2.54 -12.78
N ILE A 70 -1.18 3.52 -12.33
CA ILE A 70 -1.61 4.47 -11.30
C ILE A 70 -2.92 5.14 -11.73
N ASP A 71 -3.11 5.41 -13.02
CA ASP A 71 -4.35 6.00 -13.55
C ASP A 71 -5.57 5.07 -13.42
N SER A 72 -5.42 3.77 -13.68
CA SER A 72 -6.53 2.81 -13.51
C SER A 72 -6.94 2.70 -12.04
N ILE A 73 -5.96 2.69 -11.14
CA ILE A 73 -6.18 2.72 -9.69
C ILE A 73 -6.88 4.02 -9.30
N ARG A 74 -6.38 5.16 -9.78
CA ARG A 74 -6.93 6.50 -9.52
C ARG A 74 -8.42 6.58 -9.88
N GLU A 75 -8.80 6.17 -11.10
CA GLU A 75 -10.19 6.25 -11.55
C GLU A 75 -11.12 5.30 -10.78
N ARG A 76 -10.65 4.10 -10.40
CA ARG A 76 -11.42 3.18 -9.55
C ARG A 76 -11.75 3.80 -8.20
N TYR A 77 -10.74 4.35 -7.50
CA TYR A 77 -10.97 4.94 -6.19
C TYR A 77 -11.78 6.24 -6.29
N LYS A 78 -11.53 7.08 -7.30
CA LYS A 78 -12.34 8.27 -7.59
C LYS A 78 -13.83 7.92 -7.70
N SER A 79 -14.18 6.94 -8.54
CA SER A 79 -15.56 6.51 -8.74
C SER A 79 -16.20 6.01 -7.44
N SER A 80 -15.42 5.32 -6.60
CA SER A 80 -15.90 4.76 -5.34
C SER A 80 -16.14 5.83 -4.27
N PHE A 81 -15.23 6.80 -4.14
CA PHE A 81 -15.41 7.92 -3.23
C PHE A 81 -16.52 8.86 -3.72
N GLN A 82 -16.69 9.03 -5.03
CA GLN A 82 -17.79 9.79 -5.60
C GLN A 82 -19.13 9.17 -5.18
N ALA A 83 -19.31 7.87 -5.40
CA ALA A 83 -20.52 7.16 -5.00
C ALA A 83 -20.77 7.25 -3.47
N LEU A 84 -19.73 7.05 -2.66
CA LEU A 84 -19.83 7.17 -1.20
C LEU A 84 -20.34 8.55 -0.76
N LEU A 85 -19.82 9.62 -1.36
CA LEU A 85 -20.22 10.99 -1.01
C LEU A 85 -21.65 11.29 -1.48
N GLU A 86 -22.03 10.85 -2.67
CA GLU A 86 -23.38 11.02 -3.22
C GLU A 86 -24.44 10.29 -2.38
N GLU A 87 -24.18 9.04 -1.98
CA GLU A 87 -25.05 8.27 -1.09
C GLU A 87 -25.29 8.95 0.27
N ARG A 88 -24.36 9.81 0.69
CA ARG A 88 -24.45 10.59 1.92
C ARG A 88 -24.94 12.02 1.72
N GLY A 89 -25.38 12.34 0.50
CA GLY A 89 -25.98 13.63 0.16
C GLY A 89 -24.96 14.77 -0.05
N PHE A 90 -23.67 14.46 -0.18
CA PHE A 90 -22.67 15.46 -0.54
C PHE A 90 -22.64 15.63 -2.06
N SER A 91 -22.61 16.88 -2.52
CA SER A 91 -22.50 17.26 -3.94
C SER A 91 -21.05 17.50 -4.39
N SER A 92 -20.09 16.91 -3.68
CA SER A 92 -18.67 17.08 -3.94
C SER A 92 -18.24 16.37 -5.22
N ILE A 93 -17.43 17.03 -6.03
CA ILE A 93 -16.65 16.47 -7.12
C ILE A 93 -15.36 15.89 -6.53
N VAL A 94 -15.16 14.59 -6.75
CA VAL A 94 -13.98 13.86 -6.34
C VAL A 94 -12.92 13.88 -7.44
N SER A 95 -11.70 14.24 -7.05
CA SER A 95 -10.50 13.98 -7.84
C SER A 95 -9.36 13.49 -6.94
N PHE A 96 -8.36 12.91 -7.58
CA PHE A 96 -7.12 12.51 -6.92
C PHE A 96 -5.94 13.19 -7.62
N ARG A 97 -5.04 13.74 -6.82
CA ARG A 97 -3.82 14.40 -7.29
C ARG A 97 -2.61 13.68 -6.73
N ALA A 98 -1.63 13.35 -7.58
CA ALA A 98 -0.37 12.81 -7.12
C ALA A 98 0.44 13.86 -6.34
N LEU A 99 1.18 13.42 -5.32
CA LEU A 99 2.13 14.31 -4.63
C LEU A 99 3.34 14.54 -5.53
N GLU A 100 3.83 15.79 -5.61
CA GLU A 100 4.92 16.17 -6.53
C GLU A 100 6.20 15.34 -6.35
N GLU A 101 6.52 14.98 -5.10
CA GLU A 101 7.73 14.21 -4.79
C GLU A 101 7.49 12.69 -4.79
N ASN A 102 6.23 12.24 -4.84
CA ASN A 102 5.86 10.83 -4.72
C ASN A 102 4.63 10.54 -5.60
N GLU A 103 4.86 10.23 -6.87
CA GLU A 103 3.79 10.01 -7.85
C GLU A 103 2.88 8.81 -7.51
N ASN A 104 3.42 7.84 -6.75
CA ASN A 104 2.70 6.69 -6.24
C ASN A 104 1.79 7.00 -5.03
N VAL A 105 1.80 8.24 -4.53
CA VAL A 105 0.91 8.70 -3.47
C VAL A 105 -0.11 9.70 -4.02
N LEU A 106 -1.39 9.34 -3.94
CA LEU A 106 -2.50 10.15 -4.44
C LEU A 106 -3.30 10.74 -3.29
N GLU A 107 -3.43 12.07 -3.26
CA GLU A 107 -4.26 12.81 -2.33
C GLU A 107 -5.68 13.01 -2.89
N LEU A 108 -6.70 12.74 -2.08
CA LEU A 108 -8.09 13.06 -2.39
C LEU A 108 -8.32 14.57 -2.32
N VAL A 109 -8.87 15.13 -3.40
CA VAL A 109 -9.28 16.52 -3.51
C VAL A 109 -10.80 16.57 -3.70
N LEU A 110 -11.46 17.41 -2.88
CA LEU A 110 -12.91 17.60 -2.90
C LEU A 110 -13.25 19.05 -3.25
N ASN A 111 -14.15 19.25 -4.21
CA ASN A 111 -14.67 20.56 -4.62
C ASN A 111 -16.20 20.52 -4.75
N PRO A 112 -16.99 21.57 -4.48
CA PRO A 112 -16.62 22.89 -3.98
C PRO A 112 -16.44 22.94 -2.44
N PRO A 113 -16.07 24.11 -1.86
CA PRO A 113 -16.05 24.33 -0.40
C PRO A 113 -17.43 24.03 0.22
N GLY A 114 -17.47 23.21 1.27
CA GLY A 114 -18.72 22.63 1.83
C GLY A 114 -18.74 21.10 1.83
N SER A 115 -17.73 20.49 1.21
CA SER A 115 -17.41 19.05 1.28
C SER A 115 -17.07 18.61 2.72
N PRO A 116 -17.25 17.32 3.08
CA PRO A 116 -16.89 16.85 4.41
C PRO A 116 -15.40 17.04 4.67
N ASP A 117 -15.00 17.18 5.95
CA ASP A 117 -13.58 17.20 6.34
C ASP A 117 -12.98 15.78 6.24
N LEU A 118 -12.85 15.31 5.02
CA LEU A 118 -12.26 14.04 4.64
C LEU A 118 -10.89 14.30 4.02
N ARG A 119 -9.86 13.61 4.52
CA ARG A 119 -8.55 13.52 3.88
C ARG A 119 -8.22 12.06 3.66
N VAL A 120 -7.88 11.71 2.42
CA VAL A 120 -7.50 10.36 2.04
C VAL A 120 -6.19 10.46 1.28
N ALA A 121 -5.21 9.64 1.69
CA ALA A 121 -4.03 9.35 0.90
C ALA A 121 -4.13 7.90 0.40
N LEU A 122 -4.00 7.70 -0.91
CA LEU A 122 -3.82 6.38 -1.52
C LEU A 122 -2.33 6.19 -1.77
N HIS A 123 -1.71 5.25 -1.07
CA HIS A 123 -0.35 4.83 -1.35
C HIS A 123 -0.41 3.58 -2.23
N VAL A 124 -0.02 3.73 -3.48
CA VAL A 124 0.14 2.63 -4.43
C VAL A 124 1.53 2.04 -4.22
N ALA A 125 1.61 0.73 -4.01
CA ALA A 125 2.87 0.02 -3.93
C ALA A 125 3.61 0.16 -5.27
N GLU A 126 4.84 0.65 -5.19
CA GLU A 126 5.74 0.79 -6.32
C GLU A 126 7.16 0.59 -5.80
N THR A 127 7.85 -0.41 -6.33
CA THR A 127 9.24 -0.67 -5.93
C THR A 127 10.15 0.35 -6.65
N PRO A 128 10.88 1.22 -5.92
CA PRO A 128 11.80 2.17 -6.53
C PRO A 128 12.83 1.45 -7.40
N ASP A 129 13.23 2.03 -8.52
CA ASP A 129 14.22 1.43 -9.42
C ASP A 129 15.53 1.05 -8.70
N SER A 130 15.94 1.85 -7.72
CA SER A 130 17.15 1.60 -6.91
C SER A 130 17.06 0.35 -6.03
N LEU A 131 15.86 -0.17 -5.79
CA LEU A 131 15.59 -1.35 -4.96
C LEU A 131 15.10 -2.55 -5.79
N ARG A 132 14.91 -2.40 -7.10
CA ARG A 132 14.41 -3.48 -7.96
C ARG A 132 15.43 -4.63 -8.00
N ILE A 133 14.94 -5.83 -7.70
CA ILE A 133 15.72 -7.06 -7.76
C ILE A 133 15.57 -7.64 -9.17
N HIS A 134 16.68 -7.83 -9.88
CA HIS A 134 16.64 -8.41 -11.22
C HIS A 134 15.97 -9.78 -11.23
N GLY A 135 14.95 -9.95 -12.09
CA GLY A 135 14.19 -11.18 -12.20
C GLY A 135 13.03 -11.32 -11.20
N PHE A 136 12.81 -10.32 -10.34
CA PHE A 136 11.68 -10.26 -9.40
C PHE A 136 10.87 -8.99 -9.67
N ASN A 137 9.81 -9.13 -10.48
CA ASN A 137 8.87 -8.05 -10.77
C ASN A 137 7.63 -8.23 -9.90
N ASN A 138 7.66 -7.67 -8.70
CA ASN A 138 6.51 -7.68 -7.80
C ASN A 138 6.27 -6.28 -7.23
N ASP A 139 5.20 -5.63 -7.68
CA ASP A 139 4.79 -4.29 -7.25
C ASP A 139 3.72 -4.36 -6.14
N THR A 140 3.86 -5.33 -5.22
CA THR A 140 3.10 -5.37 -3.97
C THR A 140 3.91 -4.83 -2.79
N THR A 141 3.24 -4.58 -1.67
CA THR A 141 3.86 -4.22 -0.40
C THR A 141 4.86 -5.28 0.07
N ASP A 142 4.54 -6.57 -0.12
CA ASP A 142 5.48 -7.67 0.16
C ASP A 142 6.74 -7.58 -0.72
N GLY A 143 6.56 -7.28 -2.02
CA GLY A 143 7.66 -7.09 -2.97
C GLY A 143 8.59 -5.95 -2.55
N TYR A 144 8.01 -4.81 -2.15
CA TYR A 144 8.74 -3.66 -1.60
C TYR A 144 9.51 -4.01 -0.32
N ILE A 145 8.89 -4.71 0.64
CA ILE A 145 9.56 -5.12 1.88
C ILE A 145 10.71 -6.06 1.58
N LEU A 146 10.54 -7.00 0.67
CA LEU A 146 11.61 -7.91 0.24
C LEU A 146 12.76 -7.15 -0.40
N ALA A 147 12.47 -6.22 -1.31
CA ALA A 147 13.44 -5.35 -1.95
C ALA A 147 14.25 -4.55 -0.92
N ALA A 148 13.58 -3.94 0.06
CA ALA A 148 14.24 -3.25 1.16
C ALA A 148 15.09 -4.21 2.03
N ALA A 149 14.63 -5.43 2.26
CA ALA A 149 15.34 -6.44 3.06
C ALA A 149 16.64 -6.93 2.40
N LEU A 150 16.75 -6.84 1.07
CA LEU A 150 17.96 -7.19 0.32
C LEU A 150 18.98 -6.05 0.21
N THR A 151 18.70 -4.88 0.79
CA THR A 151 19.72 -3.83 0.90
C THR A 151 20.85 -4.26 1.83
N GLU A 152 22.09 -3.89 1.50
CA GLU A 152 23.31 -4.37 2.16
C GLU A 152 23.25 -4.30 3.71
N PRO A 153 22.83 -3.18 4.35
CA PRO A 153 22.80 -3.10 5.81
C PRO A 153 21.78 -4.05 6.47
N VAL A 154 20.67 -4.35 5.78
CA VAL A 154 19.62 -5.23 6.28
C VAL A 154 19.99 -6.69 6.03
N LEU A 155 20.50 -6.96 4.83
CA LEU A 155 20.98 -8.26 4.42
C LEU A 155 22.10 -8.78 5.32
N GLU A 156 23.08 -7.95 5.67
CA GLU A 156 24.15 -8.30 6.62
C GLU A 156 23.60 -8.73 7.98
N ARG A 157 22.58 -8.03 8.50
CA ARG A 157 21.95 -8.37 9.78
C ARG A 157 21.26 -9.73 9.71
N PHE A 158 20.54 -10.01 8.63
CA PHE A 158 19.89 -11.31 8.43
C PHE A 158 20.92 -12.42 8.21
N ALA A 159 21.96 -12.18 7.42
CA ALA A 159 23.03 -13.12 7.14
C ALA A 159 23.76 -13.53 8.43
N LYS A 160 24.12 -12.55 9.27
CA LYS A 160 24.70 -12.79 10.59
C LYS A 160 23.79 -13.63 11.49
N LYS A 161 22.49 -13.36 11.49
CA LYS A 161 21.51 -14.15 12.27
C LYS A 161 21.34 -15.57 11.74
N ALA A 162 21.43 -15.74 10.43
CA ALA A 162 21.34 -17.04 9.75
C ALA A 162 22.66 -17.83 9.78
N GLY A 163 23.77 -17.22 10.21
CA GLY A 163 25.09 -17.85 10.21
C GLY A 163 25.65 -18.10 8.81
N ILE A 164 25.24 -17.30 7.83
CA ILE A 164 25.72 -17.38 6.44
C ILE A 164 26.24 -16.02 5.97
N ASP A 165 26.93 -16.04 4.85
CA ASP A 165 27.39 -14.83 4.17
C ASP A 165 26.24 -14.04 3.52
N SER A 166 26.35 -12.71 3.48
CA SER A 166 25.30 -11.82 2.95
C SER A 166 25.11 -11.98 1.45
N GLN A 167 26.19 -12.09 0.68
CA GLN A 167 26.12 -12.37 -0.76
C GLN A 167 25.45 -13.72 -0.99
N ARG A 168 25.80 -14.75 -0.20
CA ARG A 168 25.18 -16.07 -0.29
C ARG A 168 23.68 -16.06 0.03
N LEU A 169 23.26 -15.26 1.01
CA LEU A 169 21.85 -15.07 1.34
C LEU A 169 21.10 -14.39 0.18
N SER A 170 21.68 -13.36 -0.41
CA SER A 170 21.10 -12.67 -1.58
C SER A 170 20.94 -13.61 -2.77
N GLU A 171 21.97 -14.38 -3.13
CA GLU A 171 21.92 -15.38 -4.20
C GLU A 171 20.81 -16.40 -3.98
N LYS A 172 20.64 -16.87 -2.74
CA LYS A 172 19.58 -17.82 -2.39
C LYS A 172 18.19 -17.26 -2.62
N VAL A 173 17.95 -16.03 -2.18
CA VAL A 173 16.64 -15.37 -2.27
C VAL A 173 16.32 -14.96 -3.70
N ALA A 174 17.27 -14.32 -4.39
CA ALA A 174 17.04 -13.73 -5.70
C ALA A 174 17.14 -14.74 -6.85
N GLN A 175 17.87 -15.85 -6.68
CA GLN A 175 18.15 -16.79 -7.78
C GLN A 175 17.84 -18.25 -7.44
N GLU A 176 18.47 -18.84 -6.42
CA GLU A 176 18.35 -20.29 -6.20
C GLU A 176 16.93 -20.75 -5.88
N ILE A 177 16.21 -20.01 -5.02
CA ILE A 177 14.82 -20.33 -4.68
C ILE A 177 13.92 -20.17 -5.92
N PRO A 178 13.92 -19.04 -6.65
CA PRO A 178 13.18 -18.92 -7.90
C PRO A 178 13.49 -20.01 -8.93
N ASP A 179 14.76 -20.36 -9.11
CA ASP A 179 15.17 -21.39 -10.08
C ASP A 179 14.71 -22.78 -9.64
N LEU A 180 14.79 -23.10 -8.34
CA LEU A 180 14.24 -24.33 -7.78
C LEU A 180 12.72 -24.39 -7.99
N MET A 181 11.99 -23.30 -7.75
CA MET A 181 10.54 -23.23 -7.98
C MET A 181 10.20 -23.49 -9.45
N LYS A 182 10.91 -22.82 -10.38
CA LYS A 182 10.73 -23.03 -11.83
C LYS A 182 11.03 -24.47 -12.25
N ALA A 183 12.12 -25.06 -11.76
CA ALA A 183 12.50 -26.44 -12.04
C ALA A 183 11.44 -27.45 -11.56
N ASN A 184 10.68 -27.09 -10.52
CA ASN A 184 9.58 -27.90 -9.99
C ASN A 184 8.20 -27.53 -10.58
N GLY A 185 8.17 -26.79 -11.70
CA GLY A 185 6.94 -26.43 -12.41
C GLY A 185 6.12 -25.32 -11.75
N VAL A 186 6.65 -24.68 -10.69
CA VAL A 186 6.02 -23.50 -10.08
C VAL A 186 6.45 -22.27 -10.87
N ARG A 187 5.54 -21.72 -11.67
CA ARG A 187 5.80 -20.48 -12.41
C ARG A 187 5.63 -19.30 -11.45
N ALA A 188 6.68 -18.47 -11.32
CA ALA A 188 6.55 -17.15 -10.73
C ALA A 188 5.61 -16.32 -11.60
N LEU A 189 4.63 -15.67 -10.96
CA LEU A 189 3.72 -14.71 -11.59
C LEU A 189 4.45 -13.39 -11.88
#